data_AF-A0A3S4I953-F1
#
_entry.id   AF-A0A3S4I953-F1
#
_cell.length_a   1.000
_cell.length_b   1.000
_cell.length_c   1.000
_cell.angle_alpha   90.00
_cell.angle_beta   90.00
_cell.angle_gamma   90.00
#
_symmetry.space_group_name_H-M   'P 1'
#
loop_
_entity.id
_entity.type
_entity.pdbx_description
1 polymer ?
#
loop_
_entity_poly.entity_id
_entity_poly.type
_entity_poly.pdbx_seq_one_letter_code
_entity_poly.pdbx_strand_id
1 'polypeptide(L)'
;MGHWRLFALHDYATANYRDIGRVSRQDGGVGIQYRSVFGTAEAGLTAQLGGTRGGGAFAGFGWTPDDYWTLGAHAEINTPDAPLKGRFDGVRGNAVQLSAAYRVSDYRSFGGQASYTSLSDGNRRSGLGANWQERWHSGPVYKLDTILALSAGRNSDTPSAIYYNPRSDFEADLTVAQEWRLWGATTTACTSGWG
;
A
#
# COMPACT_ATOMS: atom_id res chain seq x y z
N MET A 1 -18.35 -18.75 -11.84
CA MET A 1 -17.51 -19.78 -11.15
C MET A 1 -16.05 -19.46 -11.44
N GLY A 2 -15.10 -19.35 -10.53
CA GLY A 2 -15.13 -19.46 -9.07
C GLY A 2 -14.59 -18.20 -8.37
N HIS A 3 -15.00 -18.03 -7.12
CA HIS A 3 -14.65 -16.88 -6.28
C HIS A 3 -13.26 -17.00 -5.65
N TRP A 4 -12.65 -18.18 -5.69
CA TRP A 4 -11.36 -18.46 -5.08
C TRP A 4 -10.24 -18.50 -6.11
N ARG A 5 -9.09 -17.93 -5.74
CA ARG A 5 -7.86 -17.93 -6.52
C ARG A 5 -6.70 -18.31 -5.61
N LEU A 6 -5.82 -19.14 -6.12
CA LEU A 6 -4.52 -19.41 -5.51
C LEU A 6 -3.48 -18.54 -6.21
N PHE A 7 -2.53 -18.02 -5.45
CA PHE A 7 -1.42 -17.26 -6.01
C PHE A 7 -0.11 -17.55 -5.28
N ALA A 8 0.99 -17.27 -5.96
CA ALA A 8 2.33 -17.25 -5.40
C ALA A 8 2.92 -15.85 -5.63
N LEU A 9 3.76 -15.42 -4.69
CA LEU A 9 4.44 -14.14 -4.76
C LEU A 9 5.94 -14.32 -4.59
N HIS A 10 6.70 -13.42 -5.21
CA HIS A 10 8.13 -13.29 -5.02
C HIS A 10 8.48 -11.80 -5.04
N ASP A 11 9.08 -11.32 -3.96
CA ASP A 11 9.48 -9.92 -3.79
C ASP A 11 11.00 -9.83 -3.69
N TYR A 12 11.58 -8.85 -4.40
CA TYR A 12 13.01 -8.61 -4.41
C TYR A 12 13.31 -7.12 -4.29
N ALA A 13 13.99 -6.75 -3.21
CA ALA A 13 14.42 -5.38 -2.96
C ALA A 13 15.93 -5.33 -2.78
N THR A 14 16.57 -4.29 -3.31
CA THR A 14 18.01 -4.07 -3.16
C THR A 14 18.31 -2.59 -3.02
N ALA A 15 19.23 -2.25 -2.15
CA ALA A 15 19.73 -0.89 -1.98
C ALA A 15 21.24 -0.91 -1.73
N ASN A 16 21.92 0.14 -2.19
CA ASN A 16 23.33 0.35 -1.89
C ASN A 16 23.46 1.59 -1.00
N TYR A 17 23.88 1.37 0.24
CA TYR A 17 24.08 2.42 1.22
C TYR A 17 25.56 2.79 1.29
N ARG A 18 25.87 4.08 1.43
CA ARG A 18 27.26 4.56 1.49
C ARG A 18 28.05 4.00 2.69
N ASP A 19 27.37 3.73 3.79
CA ASP A 19 27.95 3.34 5.08
C ASP A 19 28.00 1.81 5.30
N ILE A 20 26.98 1.08 4.85
CA ILE A 20 26.88 -0.39 5.08
C ILE A 20 26.98 -1.23 3.80
N GLY A 21 27.11 -0.60 2.63
CA GLY A 21 27.21 -1.27 1.34
C GLY A 21 25.87 -1.80 0.82
N ARG A 22 25.92 -2.85 -0.01
CA ARG A 22 24.74 -3.44 -0.66
C ARG A 22 23.96 -4.32 0.32
N VAL A 23 22.67 -4.01 0.47
CA VAL A 23 21.69 -4.81 1.21
C VAL A 23 20.63 -5.29 0.23
N SER A 24 20.29 -6.57 0.30
CA SER A 24 19.22 -7.16 -0.52
C SER A 24 18.27 -8.00 0.32
N ARG A 25 17.00 -7.98 -0.05
CA ARG A 25 15.92 -8.76 0.54
C ARG A 25 15.25 -9.56 -0.58
N GLN A 26 14.98 -10.84 -0.29
CA GLN A 26 14.23 -11.72 -1.18
C GLN A 26 13.23 -12.49 -0.33
N ASP A 27 11.96 -12.45 -0.72
CA ASP A 27 10.88 -13.14 -0.02
C ASP A 27 10.02 -13.88 -1.04
N GLY A 28 9.59 -15.07 -0.67
CA GLY A 28 8.63 -15.87 -1.42
C GLY A 28 7.40 -16.12 -0.58
N GLY A 29 6.26 -16.32 -1.22
CA GLY A 29 5.03 -16.62 -0.49
C GLY A 29 3.98 -17.28 -1.35
N VAL A 30 2.95 -17.77 -0.66
CA VAL A 30 1.75 -18.35 -1.27
C VAL A 30 0.53 -17.83 -0.54
N GLY A 31 -0.57 -17.68 -1.26
CA GLY A 31 -1.80 -17.15 -0.70
C GLY A 31 -3.04 -17.59 -1.44
N ILE A 32 -4.16 -17.29 -0.80
CA ILE A 32 -5.50 -17.51 -1.31
C ILE A 32 -6.23 -16.16 -1.36
N GLN A 33 -7.05 -15.98 -2.39
CA GLN A 33 -7.88 -14.80 -2.54
C GLN A 33 -9.32 -15.23 -2.83
N TYR A 34 -10.25 -14.69 -2.07
CA TYR A 34 -11.68 -14.71 -2.34
C TYR A 34 -12.11 -13.40 -3.00
N ARG A 35 -12.93 -13.47 -4.04
CA ARG A 35 -13.48 -12.30 -4.75
C ARG A 35 -14.96 -12.48 -5.03
N SER A 36 -15.74 -11.51 -4.59
CA SER A 36 -17.18 -11.39 -4.81
C SER A 36 -17.50 -10.00 -5.38
N VAL A 37 -18.78 -9.75 -5.66
CA VAL A 37 -19.29 -8.42 -6.04
C VAL A 37 -19.23 -7.46 -4.86
N PHE A 38 -19.42 -7.97 -3.64
CA PHE A 38 -19.44 -7.16 -2.42
C PHE A 38 -18.07 -6.96 -1.78
N GLY A 39 -17.00 -7.54 -2.34
CA GLY A 39 -15.68 -7.41 -1.72
C GLY A 39 -14.69 -8.51 -2.08
N THR A 40 -13.53 -8.40 -1.44
CA THR A 40 -12.38 -9.30 -1.60
C THR A 40 -11.82 -9.65 -0.24
N ALA A 41 -11.28 -10.85 -0.09
CA ALA A 41 -10.51 -11.22 1.08
C ALA A 41 -9.30 -12.02 0.63
N GLU A 42 -8.18 -11.86 1.31
CA GLU A 42 -6.97 -12.63 1.01
C GLU A 42 -6.20 -12.93 2.28
N ALA A 43 -5.44 -14.01 2.21
CA ALA A 43 -4.50 -14.38 3.24
C ALA A 43 -3.37 -15.21 2.64
N GLY A 44 -2.19 -15.10 3.23
CA GLY A 44 -1.04 -15.84 2.76
C GLY A 44 0.09 -15.90 3.78
N LEU A 45 1.07 -16.72 3.44
CA LEU A 45 2.29 -16.90 4.21
C LEU A 45 3.48 -16.50 3.34
N THR A 46 4.47 -15.89 3.97
CA THR A 46 5.71 -15.47 3.32
C THR A 46 6.92 -16.01 4.08
N ALA A 47 8.04 -16.16 3.38
CA ALA A 47 9.30 -16.56 3.95
C ALA A 47 10.46 -15.88 3.23
N GLN A 48 11.46 -15.47 3.99
CA GLN A 48 12.68 -14.89 3.44
C GLN A 48 13.54 -15.99 2.81
N LEU A 49 13.94 -15.80 1.56
CA LEU A 49 14.65 -16.79 0.73
C LEU A 49 16.19 -16.67 0.80
N GLY A 50 16.71 -15.53 1.29
CA GLY A 50 18.14 -15.18 1.29
C GLY A 50 18.95 -15.58 2.53
N GLY A 51 18.70 -16.75 3.12
CA GLY A 51 19.55 -17.32 4.19
C GLY A 51 19.25 -16.88 5.64
N THR A 52 18.42 -15.86 5.84
CA THR A 52 17.92 -15.49 7.18
C THR A 52 16.56 -16.14 7.38
N ARG A 53 16.36 -16.95 8.44
CA ARG A 53 15.07 -17.58 8.71
C ARG A 53 14.09 -16.54 9.29
N GLY A 54 13.19 -16.05 8.44
CA GLY A 54 12.10 -15.17 8.82
C GLY A 54 10.82 -15.55 8.08
N GLY A 55 9.81 -16.00 8.81
CA GLY A 55 8.46 -16.20 8.28
C GLY A 55 7.62 -14.94 8.47
N GLY A 56 6.70 -14.71 7.55
CA GLY A 56 5.68 -13.69 7.63
C GLY A 56 4.32 -14.25 7.25
N ALA A 57 3.29 -13.45 7.49
CA ALA A 57 1.94 -13.77 7.11
C ALA A 57 1.21 -12.46 6.85
N PHE A 58 0.20 -12.51 6.00
CA PHE A 58 -0.66 -11.36 5.76
C PHE A 58 -2.10 -11.82 5.63
N ALA A 59 -3.01 -10.92 5.98
CA ALA A 59 -4.43 -11.09 5.73
C ALA A 59 -5.05 -9.72 5.48
N GLY A 60 -5.93 -9.65 4.50
CA GLY A 60 -6.62 -8.42 4.13
C GLY A 60 -8.03 -8.70 3.69
N PHE A 61 -8.90 -7.71 3.87
CA PHE A 61 -10.23 -7.72 3.27
C PHE A 61 -10.63 -6.32 2.81
N GLY A 62 -11.43 -6.29 1.75
CA GLY A 62 -12.11 -5.12 1.23
C GLY A 62 -13.59 -5.43 1.13
N TRP A 63 -14.43 -4.52 1.60
CA TRP A 63 -15.88 -4.67 1.63
C TRP A 63 -16.55 -3.42 1.08
N THR A 64 -17.44 -3.62 0.13
CA THR A 64 -18.25 -2.60 -0.52
C THR A 64 -19.71 -2.86 -0.16
N PRO A 65 -20.19 -2.33 0.99
CA PRO A 65 -21.56 -2.58 1.46
C PRO A 65 -22.62 -2.00 0.52
N ASP A 66 -22.30 -0.90 -0.17
CA ASP A 66 -23.17 -0.20 -1.10
C ASP A 66 -22.34 0.49 -2.20
N ASP A 67 -23.00 1.25 -3.08
CA ASP A 67 -22.34 1.93 -4.21
C ASP A 67 -21.47 3.13 -3.80
N TYR A 68 -21.52 3.56 -2.54
CA TYR A 68 -20.85 4.75 -2.04
C TYR A 68 -19.62 4.40 -1.20
N TRP A 69 -19.68 3.35 -0.40
CA TRP A 69 -18.63 3.02 0.55
C TRP A 69 -17.77 1.85 0.10
N THR A 70 -16.46 1.97 0.30
CA THR A 70 -15.53 0.85 0.27
C THR A 70 -14.67 0.92 1.53
N LEU A 71 -14.67 -0.16 2.30
CA LEU A 71 -13.91 -0.27 3.55
C LEU A 71 -12.84 -1.34 3.38
N GLY A 72 -11.68 -1.13 3.97
CA GLY A 72 -10.57 -2.06 3.90
C GLY A 72 -9.85 -2.22 5.23
N ALA A 73 -9.32 -3.42 5.45
CA ALA A 73 -8.37 -3.68 6.52
C ALA A 73 -7.31 -4.65 6.01
N HIS A 74 -6.06 -4.42 6.41
CA HIS A 74 -4.93 -5.26 6.07
C HIS A 74 -3.99 -5.38 7.26
N ALA A 75 -3.47 -6.57 7.50
CA ALA A 75 -2.53 -6.83 8.58
C ALA A 75 -1.41 -7.73 8.09
N GLU A 76 -0.20 -7.46 8.56
CA GLU A 76 1.01 -8.16 8.16
C GLU A 76 1.93 -8.43 9.35
N ILE A 77 2.49 -9.63 9.35
CA ILE A 77 3.59 -10.04 10.22
C ILE A 77 4.85 -10.06 9.38
N ASN A 78 5.92 -9.45 9.88
CA ASN A 78 7.17 -9.23 9.14
C ASN A 78 6.97 -8.44 7.83
N THR A 79 6.25 -7.32 7.91
CA THR A 79 5.87 -6.44 6.80
C THR A 79 7.08 -6.01 5.93
N PRO A 80 6.98 -6.05 4.59
CA PRO A 80 8.05 -5.60 3.70
C PRO A 80 8.38 -4.12 3.87
N ASP A 81 7.45 -3.32 4.42
CA ASP A 81 7.59 -1.88 4.66
C ASP A 81 8.58 -1.54 5.79
N ALA A 82 9.03 -2.54 6.56
CA ALA A 82 10.12 -2.35 7.50
C ALA A 82 11.39 -1.87 6.73
N PRO A 83 12.02 -0.74 7.14
CA PRO A 83 13.09 -0.12 6.38
C PRO A 83 14.21 -1.11 6.01
N LEU A 84 14.57 -1.16 4.72
CA LEU A 84 15.58 -2.10 4.23
C LEU A 84 16.93 -1.92 4.95
N LYS A 85 17.29 -0.68 5.32
CA LYS A 85 18.45 -0.39 6.14
C LYS A 85 18.31 -0.95 7.57
N GLY A 86 17.14 -0.83 8.20
CA GLY A 86 16.89 -1.40 9.53
C GLY A 86 16.95 -2.93 9.54
N ARG A 87 16.57 -3.58 8.43
CA ARG A 87 16.68 -5.04 8.29
C ARG A 87 18.12 -5.55 8.31
N PHE A 88 19.10 -4.74 7.95
CA PHE A 88 20.51 -5.07 8.13
C PHE A 88 20.84 -5.34 9.61
N ASP A 89 20.18 -4.63 10.53
CA ASP A 89 20.28 -4.81 11.99
C ASP A 89 19.22 -5.78 12.54
N GLY A 90 18.62 -6.61 11.68
CA GLY A 90 17.63 -7.61 12.09
C GLY A 90 16.26 -7.05 12.47
N VAL A 91 15.98 -5.77 12.21
CA VAL A 91 14.68 -5.16 12.52
C VAL A 91 13.56 -5.81 11.70
N ARG A 92 12.51 -6.26 12.39
CA ARG A 92 11.27 -6.81 11.82
C ARG A 92 10.09 -5.94 12.22
N GLY A 93 9.06 -5.90 11.41
CA GLY A 93 7.87 -5.09 11.65
C GLY A 93 6.58 -5.86 11.53
N ASN A 94 5.58 -5.53 12.33
CA ASN A 94 4.20 -5.94 12.10
C ASN A 94 3.39 -4.69 11.79
N ALA A 95 2.55 -4.76 10.77
CA ALA A 95 1.75 -3.63 10.31
C ALA A 95 0.26 -3.96 10.35
N VAL A 96 -0.54 -2.93 10.60
CA VAL A 96 -1.98 -2.94 10.38
C VAL A 96 -2.37 -1.65 9.67
N GLN A 97 -3.31 -1.76 8.75
CA GLN A 97 -3.83 -0.65 7.99
C GLN A 97 -5.35 -0.76 7.88
N LEU A 98 -6.03 0.36 8.03
CA LEU A 98 -7.46 0.51 7.81
C LEU A 98 -7.67 1.57 6.74
N SER A 99 -8.65 1.37 5.88
CA SER A 99 -9.02 2.32 4.84
C SER A 99 -10.52 2.45 4.69
N ALA A 100 -10.96 3.63 4.30
CA ALA A 100 -12.34 3.91 3.93
C ALA A 100 -12.34 4.85 2.72
N ALA A 101 -13.18 4.56 1.74
CA ALA A 101 -13.43 5.41 0.60
C ALA A 101 -14.92 5.69 0.48
N TYR A 102 -15.25 6.95 0.23
CA TYR A 102 -16.61 7.42 -0.02
C TYR A 102 -16.69 8.03 -1.41
N ARG A 103 -17.44 7.39 -2.30
CA ARG A 103 -17.72 7.85 -3.66
C ARG A 103 -19.01 8.65 -3.63
N VAL A 104 -18.93 9.96 -3.82
CA VAL A 104 -20.12 10.82 -3.94
C VAL A 104 -20.81 10.60 -5.28
N SER A 105 -20.00 10.45 -6.34
CA SER A 105 -20.44 10.20 -7.71
C SER A 105 -19.28 9.59 -8.52
N ASP A 106 -19.50 9.30 -9.79
CA ASP A 106 -18.43 8.87 -10.70
C ASP A 106 -17.36 9.97 -10.97
N TYR A 107 -17.58 11.18 -10.46
CA TYR A 107 -16.69 12.33 -10.61
C TYR A 107 -16.06 12.82 -9.31
N ARG A 108 -16.51 12.33 -8.14
CA ARG A 108 -16.00 12.79 -6.86
C ARG A 108 -15.92 11.68 -5.84
N SER A 109 -14.76 11.54 -5.22
CA SER A 109 -14.54 10.62 -4.12
C SER A 109 -13.64 11.22 -3.04
N PHE A 110 -13.76 10.64 -1.85
CA PHE A 110 -12.91 10.91 -0.71
C PHE A 110 -12.34 9.60 -0.21
N GLY A 111 -11.09 9.62 0.25
CA GLY A 111 -10.41 8.49 0.85
C GLY A 111 -9.81 8.87 2.20
N GLY A 112 -9.79 7.90 3.10
CA GLY A 112 -9.12 7.99 4.39
C GLY A 112 -8.38 6.69 4.68
N GLN A 113 -7.22 6.81 5.31
CA GLN A 113 -6.39 5.68 5.70
C GLN A 113 -5.76 5.93 7.07
N ALA A 114 -5.67 4.89 7.87
CA ALA A 114 -4.92 4.87 9.11
C ALA A 114 -3.97 3.67 9.09
N SER A 115 -2.74 3.87 9.53
CA SER A 115 -1.75 2.80 9.61
C SER A 115 -1.06 2.80 10.96
N TYR A 116 -0.67 1.60 11.40
CA TYR A 116 0.17 1.42 12.57
C TYR A 116 1.17 0.31 12.31
N THR A 117 2.45 0.59 12.54
CA THR A 117 3.55 -0.37 12.40
C THR A 117 4.35 -0.44 13.68
N SER A 118 4.53 -1.64 14.22
CA SER A 118 5.41 -1.90 15.36
C SER A 118 6.66 -2.59 14.87
N LEU A 119 7.81 -1.95 15.03
CA LEU A 119 9.12 -2.49 14.72
C LEU A 119 9.76 -3.11 15.97
N SER A 120 10.60 -4.13 15.77
CA SER A 120 11.23 -4.90 16.84
C SER A 120 12.33 -4.13 17.59
N ASP A 121 12.81 -3.02 17.05
CA ASP A 121 13.74 -2.08 17.70
C ASP A 121 13.04 -1.11 18.67
N GLY A 122 11.72 -1.29 18.88
CA GLY A 122 10.91 -0.46 19.75
C GLY A 122 10.27 0.74 19.03
N ASN A 123 10.57 0.96 17.75
CA ASN A 123 9.96 2.04 16.99
C ASN A 123 8.51 1.70 16.63
N ARG A 124 7.57 2.53 17.07
CA ARG A 124 6.16 2.45 16.68
C ARG A 124 5.82 3.62 15.79
N ARG A 125 5.27 3.33 14.62
CA ARG A 125 4.88 4.28 13.60
C ARG A 125 3.37 4.31 13.47
N SER A 126 2.79 5.50 13.44
CA SER A 126 1.37 5.70 13.15
C SER A 126 1.24 6.73 12.04
N GLY A 127 0.39 6.43 11.06
CA GLY A 127 0.12 7.33 9.93
C GLY A 127 -1.38 7.57 9.78
N LEU A 128 -1.72 8.78 9.35
CA LEU A 128 -3.05 9.13 8.86
C LEU A 128 -2.90 9.73 7.46
N GLY A 129 -3.77 9.30 6.57
CA GLY A 129 -3.86 9.82 5.20
C GLY A 129 -5.30 10.17 4.86
N ALA A 130 -5.48 11.25 4.11
CA ALA A 130 -6.75 11.61 3.51
C ALA A 130 -6.54 12.06 2.07
N ASN A 131 -7.49 11.76 1.20
CA ASN A 131 -7.47 12.27 -0.16
C ASN A 131 -8.86 12.69 -0.63
N TRP A 132 -8.87 13.62 -1.57
CA TRP A 132 -10.02 14.01 -2.36
C TRP A 132 -9.64 13.90 -3.83
N GLN A 133 -10.49 13.26 -4.62
CA GLN A 133 -10.38 13.21 -6.07
C GLN A 133 -11.60 13.85 -6.71
N GLU A 134 -11.34 14.70 -7.71
CA GLU A 134 -12.35 15.31 -8.57
C GLU A 134 -12.02 15.06 -10.04
N ARG A 135 -13.00 14.59 -10.80
CA ARG A 135 -12.95 14.55 -12.25
C ARG A 135 -13.72 15.73 -12.82
N TRP A 136 -12.98 16.74 -13.26
CA TRP A 136 -13.53 17.95 -13.86
C TRP A 136 -14.05 17.73 -15.26
N HIS A 137 -13.41 16.84 -16.02
CA HIS A 137 -13.82 16.52 -17.37
C HIS A 137 -13.73 15.01 -17.64
N SER A 138 -14.78 14.48 -18.27
CA SER A 138 -14.87 13.08 -18.66
C SER A 138 -15.43 12.99 -20.08
N GLY A 139 -14.55 12.77 -21.04
CA GLY A 139 -14.88 12.61 -22.45
C GLY A 139 -14.27 11.33 -23.04
N PRO A 140 -14.67 10.97 -24.28
CA PRO A 140 -14.15 9.78 -24.97
C PRO A 140 -12.67 9.91 -25.39
N VAL A 141 -12.16 11.15 -25.48
CA VAL A 141 -10.80 11.46 -25.93
C VAL A 141 -9.98 12.14 -24.84
N TYR A 142 -10.61 12.89 -23.94
CA TYR A 142 -9.92 13.67 -22.93
C TYR A 142 -10.54 13.44 -21.56
N LYS A 143 -9.71 13.34 -20.52
CA LYS A 143 -10.13 13.39 -19.11
C LYS A 143 -9.20 14.30 -18.33
N LEU A 144 -9.77 14.98 -17.34
CA LEU A 144 -9.05 15.84 -16.41
C LEU A 144 -9.47 15.51 -14.99
N ASP A 145 -8.49 15.11 -14.19
CA ASP A 145 -8.66 14.75 -12.79
C ASP A 145 -7.74 15.63 -11.91
N THR A 146 -8.19 15.94 -10.71
CA THR A 146 -7.37 16.53 -9.64
C THR A 146 -7.46 15.65 -8.41
N ILE A 147 -6.30 15.43 -7.78
CA ILE A 147 -6.19 14.69 -6.53
C ILE A 147 -5.45 15.60 -5.55
N LEU A 148 -6.07 15.85 -4.39
CA LEU A 148 -5.40 16.41 -3.23
C LEU A 148 -5.20 15.28 -2.22
N ALA A 149 -3.95 15.02 -1.83
CA ALA A 149 -3.63 14.06 -0.79
C ALA A 149 -2.92 14.76 0.37
N LEU A 150 -3.28 14.39 1.60
CA LEU A 150 -2.68 14.88 2.83
C LEU A 150 -2.24 13.66 3.65
N SER A 151 -1.02 13.70 4.18
CA SER A 151 -0.51 12.65 5.06
C SER A 151 0.12 13.25 6.32
N ALA A 152 0.03 12.53 7.43
CA ALA A 152 0.68 12.90 8.68
C ALA A 152 1.18 11.64 9.39
N GLY A 153 2.45 11.65 9.76
CA GLY A 153 3.12 10.56 10.44
C GLY A 153 3.58 10.94 11.85
N ARG A 154 3.65 9.95 12.74
CA ARG A 154 4.39 10.01 14.00
C ARG A 154 5.14 8.72 14.22
N ASN A 155 6.39 8.84 14.64
CA ASN A 155 7.23 7.70 14.99
C ASN A 155 7.73 7.85 16.43
N SER A 156 8.02 6.71 17.06
CA SER A 156 8.64 6.72 18.38
C SER A 156 10.06 7.23 18.29
N ASP A 157 10.51 7.91 19.35
CA ASP A 157 11.89 8.34 19.45
C ASP A 157 12.77 7.13 19.70
N THR A 158 13.46 6.68 18.65
CA THR A 158 14.29 5.48 18.67
C THR A 158 15.71 5.88 18.24
N PRO A 159 16.58 6.26 19.20
CA PRO A 159 17.94 6.74 18.89
C PRO A 159 18.83 5.69 18.22
N SER A 160 18.51 4.40 18.39
CA SER A 160 19.20 3.28 17.72
C SER A 160 18.81 3.12 16.26
N ALA A 161 17.79 3.82 15.76
CA ALA A 161 17.35 3.69 14.38
C ALA A 161 18.42 4.23 13.41
N ILE A 162 18.99 3.33 12.59
CA ILE A 162 19.98 3.68 11.56
C ILE A 162 19.35 4.17 10.24
N TYR A 163 18.03 4.33 10.23
CA TYR A 163 17.19 4.69 9.07
C TYR A 163 16.42 6.00 9.35
N TYR A 164 15.80 6.57 8.31
CA TYR A 164 14.98 7.78 8.47
C TYR A 164 13.79 7.53 9.41
N ASN A 165 13.77 8.23 10.56
CA ASN A 165 12.79 8.07 11.63
C ASN A 165 12.40 9.43 12.25
N PRO A 166 11.73 10.33 11.52
CA PRO A 166 11.29 11.61 12.06
C PRO A 166 10.27 11.37 13.18
N ARG A 167 10.32 12.16 14.26
CA ARG A 167 9.31 12.04 15.33
C ARG A 167 7.90 12.37 14.84
N SER A 168 7.79 13.31 13.90
CA SER A 168 6.55 13.66 13.22
C SER A 168 6.84 14.24 11.83
N ASP A 169 5.92 14.04 10.92
CA ASP A 169 5.94 14.58 9.56
C ASP A 169 4.53 14.93 9.10
N PHE A 170 4.45 15.79 8.09
CA PHE A 170 3.22 16.17 7.41
C PHE A 170 3.55 16.45 5.94
N GLU A 171 2.70 15.96 5.04
CA GLU A 171 2.86 16.12 3.59
C GLU A 171 1.51 16.50 2.96
N ALA A 172 1.58 17.31 1.91
CA ALA A 172 0.43 17.73 1.14
C ALA A 172 0.78 17.75 -0.36
N ASP A 173 0.07 16.94 -1.13
CA ASP A 173 0.31 16.73 -2.55
C ASP A 173 -0.91 17.15 -3.36
N LEU A 174 -0.68 18.02 -4.35
CA LEU A 174 -1.67 18.35 -5.36
C LEU A 174 -1.24 17.76 -6.71
N THR A 175 -2.01 16.80 -7.19
CA THR A 175 -1.79 16.16 -8.49
C THR A 175 -2.88 16.59 -9.47
N VAL A 176 -2.48 17.03 -10.66
CA VAL A 176 -3.40 17.28 -11.78
C VAL A 176 -3.07 16.28 -12.88
N ALA A 177 -3.99 15.35 -13.14
CA ALA A 177 -3.82 14.29 -14.12
C ALA A 177 -4.64 14.58 -15.39
N GLN A 178 -3.98 14.48 -16.54
CA GLN A 178 -4.57 14.69 -17.85
C GLN A 178 -4.40 13.45 -18.71
N GLU A 179 -5.50 12.84 -19.12
CA GLU A 179 -5.50 11.66 -20.00
C GLU A 179 -5.98 12.07 -21.39
N TRP A 180 -5.14 11.87 -22.41
CA TRP A 180 -5.48 12.08 -23.82
C TRP A 180 -5.39 10.77 -24.58
N ARG A 181 -6.50 10.35 -25.17
CA ARG A 181 -6.53 9.18 -26.05
C ARG A 181 -6.09 9.60 -27.45
N LEU A 182 -4.83 9.30 -27.77
CA LEU A 182 -4.25 9.62 -29.08
C LEU A 182 -4.74 8.69 -30.19
N TRP A 183 -5.02 7.41 -29.88
CA TRP A 183 -5.57 6.44 -30.84
C TRP A 183 -6.38 5.32 -30.17
N GLY A 184 -7.19 4.60 -30.96
CA GLY A 184 -7.78 3.30 -30.61
C GLY A 184 -9.26 3.15 -30.96
N ALA A 185 -9.64 1.97 -31.46
CA ALA A 185 -11.01 1.49 -31.51
C ALA A 185 -11.41 0.86 -30.17
N THR A 186 -12.71 0.79 -29.89
CA THR A 186 -13.33 0.28 -28.66
C THR A 186 -12.74 -1.09 -28.27
N THR A 187 -12.35 -1.25 -27.01
CA THR A 187 -11.74 -2.45 -26.40
C THR A 187 -10.21 -2.48 -26.40
N THR A 188 -9.60 -1.61 -25.59
CA THR A 188 -8.54 -1.93 -24.61
C THR A 188 -8.15 -0.59 -23.97
N ALA A 189 -8.71 -0.29 -22.80
CA ALA A 189 -8.22 0.82 -21.99
C ALA A 189 -7.05 0.29 -21.15
N CYS A 190 -5.85 0.82 -21.36
CA CYS A 190 -4.77 0.69 -20.38
C CYS A 190 -5.16 1.52 -19.16
N THR A 191 -5.76 0.90 -18.16
CA THR A 191 -5.90 1.53 -16.84
C THR A 191 -4.54 1.47 -16.16
N SER A 192 -3.85 2.60 -16.05
CA SER A 192 -2.76 2.74 -15.09
C SER A 192 -3.39 2.81 -13.69
N GLY A 193 -3.43 1.67 -13.00
CA GLY A 193 -3.70 1.65 -11.56
C GLY A 193 -2.48 2.22 -10.86
N TRP A 194 -2.64 3.38 -10.21
CA TRP A 194 -1.70 3.82 -9.19
C TRP A 194 -2.15 3.15 -7.89
N GLY A 195 -1.30 2.26 -7.39
CA GLY A 195 -1.46 1.59 -6.09
C GLY A 195 -1.04 2.48 -4.93
#